data_AF-A0A380K2T1-F1
#
_entry.id   AF-A0A380K2T1-F1
#
_cell.length_a   1.000
_cell.length_b   1.000
_cell.length_c   1.000
_cell.angle_alpha   90.00
_cell.angle_beta   90.00
_cell.angle_gamma   90.00
#
_symmetry.space_group_name_H-M   'P 1'
#
loop_
_entity.id
_entity.type
_entity.pdbx_description
1 polymer ?
#
loop_
_entity_poly.entity_id
_entity_poly.type
_entity_poly.pdbx_seq_one_letter_code
_entity_poly.pdbx_strand_id
1 'polypeptide(L)'
;MACLTTVVSDKDLVFIDGLGDFFVLNTFNSYIQRYFNNQEIEKLDSFKLTSHVFKHSHVSLLAELSFHIREIMERVGHSDEKTTIQIYTHVTEKMKQNSFEKL
;
A
#
# COMPACT_ATOMS: atom_id res chain seq x y z
N MET A 1 17.58 3.94 -36.09
CA MET A 1 16.12 4.11 -36.25
C MET A 1 15.49 2.73 -36.10
N ALA A 2 15.22 2.32 -34.85
CA ALA A 2 14.62 1.03 -34.56
C ALA A 2 13.10 1.25 -34.43
N CYS A 3 12.35 0.55 -35.27
CA CYS A 3 10.90 0.54 -35.28
C CYS A 3 10.39 0.06 -33.92
N LEU A 4 9.73 0.97 -33.17
CA LEU A 4 8.92 0.60 -32.02
C LEU A 4 7.63 -0.02 -32.57
N THR A 5 7.66 -1.32 -32.84
CA THR A 5 6.44 -2.12 -32.93
C THR A 5 5.80 -2.09 -31.54
N THR A 6 4.87 -1.16 -31.34
CA THR A 6 3.92 -1.21 -30.24
C THR A 6 3.13 -2.51 -30.37
N VAL A 7 3.49 -3.49 -29.55
CA VAL A 7 2.68 -4.68 -29.34
C VAL A 7 1.42 -4.19 -28.64
N VAL A 8 0.37 -3.95 -29.42
CA VAL A 8 -0.96 -3.66 -28.89
C VAL A 8 -1.46 -4.97 -28.30
N SER A 9 -1.52 -5.03 -26.98
CA SER A 9 -2.11 -6.15 -26.26
C SER A 9 -3.60 -6.16 -26.52
N ASP A 10 -4.15 -7.31 -26.93
CA ASP A 10 -5.60 -7.55 -27.07
C ASP A 10 -6.32 -7.69 -25.71
N LYS A 11 -5.61 -7.38 -24.62
CA LYS A 11 -6.09 -7.46 -23.25
C LYS A 11 -6.45 -6.04 -22.80
N ASP A 12 -7.70 -5.84 -22.36
CA ASP A 12 -8.20 -4.57 -21.78
C ASP A 12 -7.54 -4.26 -20.41
N LEU A 13 -6.21 -4.10 -20.41
CA LEU A 13 -5.40 -3.86 -19.23
C LEU A 13 -5.10 -2.37 -19.10
N VAL A 14 -5.33 -1.82 -17.90
CA VAL A 14 -4.98 -0.42 -17.57
C VAL A 14 -3.47 -0.25 -17.38
N PHE A 15 -2.79 -1.28 -16.88
CA PHE A 15 -1.35 -1.28 -16.63
C PHE A 15 -0.69 -2.43 -17.37
N ILE A 16 0.28 -2.10 -18.21
CA ILE A 16 1.06 -3.04 -19.03
C ILE A 16 2.55 -2.83 -18.78
N ASP A 17 3.34 -3.86 -19.03
CA ASP A 17 4.79 -3.73 -19.14
C ASP A 17 5.21 -3.14 -20.51
N GLY A 18 6.52 -3.00 -20.73
CA GLY A 18 7.06 -2.48 -22.00
C GLY A 18 6.80 -3.36 -23.23
N LEU A 19 6.30 -4.59 -23.03
CA LEU A 19 5.93 -5.55 -24.07
C LEU A 19 4.41 -5.64 -24.28
N GLY A 20 3.62 -4.87 -23.53
CA GLY A 20 2.16 -4.91 -23.59
C GLY A 20 1.53 -6.01 -22.73
N ASP A 21 2.29 -6.71 -21.89
CA ASP A 21 1.76 -7.81 -21.08
C ASP A 21 1.55 -7.42 -19.60
N PHE A 22 1.13 -8.37 -18.78
CA PHE A 22 0.84 -8.18 -17.36
C PHE A 22 1.99 -7.51 -16.61
N PHE A 23 1.64 -6.49 -15.84
CA PHE A 23 2.58 -5.83 -14.95
C PHE A 23 2.85 -6.69 -13.71
N VAL A 24 4.09 -7.19 -13.56
CA VAL A 24 4.45 -8.12 -12.49
C VAL A 24 4.69 -7.41 -11.16
N LEU A 25 4.03 -7.86 -10.09
CA LEU A 25 4.08 -7.25 -8.75
C LEU A 25 5.49 -7.19 -8.15
N ASN A 26 6.32 -8.21 -8.39
CA ASN A 26 7.69 -8.22 -7.87
C ASN A 26 8.56 -7.12 -8.52
N THR A 27 8.35 -6.87 -9.82
CA THR A 27 9.00 -5.78 -10.55
C THR A 27 8.56 -4.43 -10.00
N PHE A 28 7.27 -4.26 -9.72
CA PHE A 28 6.73 -3.07 -9.09
C PHE A 28 7.35 -2.80 -7.71
N ASN A 29 7.35 -3.82 -6.84
CA ASN A 29 7.93 -3.71 -5.49
C ASN A 29 9.44 -3.40 -5.57
N SER A 30 10.17 -4.03 -6.48
CA SER A 30 11.60 -3.76 -6.69
C SER A 30 11.84 -2.32 -7.14
N TYR A 31 10.99 -1.82 -8.05
CA TYR A 31 11.06 -0.44 -8.53
C TYR A 31 10.82 0.54 -7.37
N ILE A 32 9.69 0.41 -6.66
CA ILE A 32 9.36 1.27 -5.52
C ILE A 32 10.45 1.24 -4.44
N GLN A 33 10.93 0.06 -4.06
CA GLN A 33 12.00 -0.08 -3.07
C GLN A 33 13.27 0.65 -3.52
N ARG A 34 13.63 0.57 -4.81
CA ARG A 34 14.82 1.27 -5.33
C ARG A 34 14.65 2.79 -5.23
N TYR A 35 13.50 3.32 -5.61
CA TYR A 35 13.23 4.77 -5.47
C TYR A 35 13.23 5.21 -4.03
N PHE A 36 12.63 4.42 -3.14
CA PHE A 36 12.64 4.65 -1.69
C PHE A 36 14.06 4.66 -1.13
N ASN A 37 14.90 3.71 -1.52
CA ASN A 37 16.32 3.66 -1.11
C ASN A 37 17.11 4.90 -1.56
N ASN A 38 16.72 5.52 -2.67
CA ASN A 38 17.38 6.72 -3.19
C ASN A 38 16.89 8.03 -2.57
N GLN A 39 15.83 8.03 -1.73
CA GLN A 39 15.36 9.24 -1.07
C GLN A 39 16.25 9.63 0.13
N GLU A 40 16.45 10.92 0.38
CA GLU A 40 17.16 11.44 1.56
C GLU A 40 16.23 11.53 2.78
N ILE A 41 15.56 10.42 3.10
CA ILE A 41 14.71 10.28 4.29
C ILE A 41 15.35 9.32 5.26
N GLU A 42 15.11 9.52 6.55
CA GLU A 42 15.50 8.57 7.59
C GLU A 42 14.75 7.25 7.37
N LYS A 43 15.49 6.14 7.33
CA LYS A 43 14.95 4.80 7.08
C LYS A 43 15.47 3.87 8.15
N LEU A 44 14.58 3.03 8.66
CA LEU A 44 14.97 1.91 9.49
C LEU A 44 15.59 0.83 8.60
N ASP A 45 16.75 0.27 8.98
CA ASP A 45 17.49 -0.72 8.18
C ASP A 45 16.66 -1.97 7.84
N SER A 46 15.68 -2.32 8.67
CA SER A 46 14.79 -3.46 8.47
C SER A 46 13.56 -3.16 7.63
N PHE A 47 13.27 -1.88 7.34
CA PHE A 47 12.04 -1.49 6.66
C PHE A 47 12.14 -1.68 5.15
N LYS A 48 11.18 -2.44 4.60
CA LYS A 48 11.04 -2.66 3.16
C LYS A 48 9.72 -2.06 2.68
N LEU A 49 9.82 -1.14 1.72
CA LEU A 49 8.66 -0.56 1.06
C LEU A 49 8.15 -1.52 -0.02
N THR A 50 6.93 -2.02 0.20
CA THR A 50 6.21 -2.86 -0.76
C THR A 50 4.85 -2.24 -1.06
N SER A 51 4.19 -2.71 -2.12
CA SER A 51 2.80 -2.35 -2.43
C SER A 51 1.84 -2.51 -1.24
N HIS A 52 2.02 -3.56 -0.43
CA HIS A 52 1.18 -3.79 0.76
C HIS A 52 1.35 -2.70 1.82
N VAL A 53 2.53 -2.10 1.97
CA VAL A 53 2.78 -1.02 2.94
C VAL A 53 1.86 0.19 2.68
N PHE A 54 1.57 0.50 1.42
CA PHE A 54 0.61 1.57 1.09
C PHE A 54 -0.81 1.20 1.54
N LYS A 55 -1.21 -0.07 1.37
CA LYS A 55 -2.51 -0.57 1.87
C LYS A 55 -2.59 -0.44 3.40
N HIS A 56 -1.54 -0.83 4.12
CA HIS A 56 -1.46 -0.65 5.58
C HIS A 56 -1.57 0.83 5.97
N SER A 57 -0.81 1.70 5.31
CA SER A 57 -0.83 3.15 5.57
C SER A 57 -2.22 3.74 5.35
N HIS A 58 -2.93 3.29 4.30
CA HIS A 58 -4.30 3.70 4.04
C HIS A 58 -5.26 3.28 5.15
N VAL A 59 -5.18 2.04 5.62
CA VAL A 59 -6.01 1.53 6.73
C VAL A 59 -5.71 2.29 8.02
N SER A 60 -4.43 2.49 8.36
CA SER A 60 -4.03 3.24 9.55
C SER A 60 -4.62 4.64 9.56
N LEU A 61 -4.55 5.36 8.43
CA LEU A 61 -5.12 6.69 8.30
C LEU A 61 -6.65 6.68 8.51
N LEU A 62 -7.37 5.72 7.93
CA LEU A 62 -8.82 5.61 8.13
C LEU A 62 -9.19 5.29 9.58
N ALA A 63 -8.39 4.46 10.25
CA ALA A 63 -8.57 4.16 11.66
C ALA A 63 -8.33 5.41 12.54
N GLU A 64 -7.30 6.21 12.24
CA GLU A 64 -7.03 7.47 12.96
C GLU A 64 -8.17 8.49 12.79
N LEU A 65 -8.79 8.51 11.61
CA LEU A 65 -9.98 9.31 11.31
C LEU A 65 -11.28 8.75 11.93
N SER A 66 -11.18 7.70 12.76
CA SER A 66 -12.32 7.08 13.47
C SER A 66 -13.40 6.51 12.56
N PHE A 67 -13.06 6.11 11.33
CA PHE A 67 -13.99 5.35 10.47
C PHE A 67 -14.36 4.02 11.10
N HIS A 68 -15.57 3.52 10.80
CA HIS A 68 -16.00 2.25 11.34
C HIS A 68 -15.25 1.10 10.63
N ILE A 69 -14.79 0.10 11.39
CA ILE A 69 -13.99 -1.02 10.86
C ILE A 69 -14.64 -1.71 9.66
N ARG A 70 -15.97 -1.83 9.65
CA ARG A 70 -16.73 -2.42 8.54
C ARG A 70 -16.58 -1.64 7.23
N GLU A 71 -16.59 -0.31 7.30
CA GLU A 71 -16.42 0.56 6.13
C GLU A 71 -15.00 0.46 5.57
N ILE A 72 -14.02 0.39 6.47
CA ILE A 72 -12.61 0.22 6.10
C ILE A 72 -12.42 -1.11 5.37
N MET A 73 -12.99 -2.20 5.91
CA MET A 73 -12.90 -3.54 5.32
C MET A 73 -13.58 -3.65 3.96
N GLU A 74 -14.74 -3.03 3.79
CA GLU A 74 -15.42 -2.96 2.49
C GLU A 74 -14.55 -2.24 1.45
N ARG A 75 -13.87 -1.15 1.86
CA ARG A 75 -13.02 -0.36 0.97
C ARG A 75 -11.72 -1.07 0.58
N VAL A 76 -11.06 -1.77 1.49
CA VAL A 76 -9.76 -2.43 1.22
C VAL A 76 -9.88 -3.87 0.72
N GLY A 77 -11.10 -4.38 0.67
CA GLY A 77 -11.44 -5.74 0.28
C GLY A 77 -11.24 -6.75 1.42
N HIS A 78 -12.15 -7.73 1.48
CA HIS A 78 -12.22 -8.75 2.54
C HIS A 78 -11.06 -9.76 2.56
N SER A 79 -10.14 -9.70 1.60
CA SER A 79 -9.01 -10.63 1.51
C SER A 79 -7.97 -10.46 2.62
N ASP A 80 -7.98 -9.35 3.36
CA ASP A 80 -6.96 -9.01 4.35
C ASP A 80 -7.56 -8.48 5.68
N GLU A 81 -8.60 -9.15 6.15
CA GLU A 81 -9.36 -8.78 7.36
C GLU A 81 -8.49 -8.78 8.62
N LYS A 82 -7.68 -9.83 8.83
CA LYS A 82 -6.84 -9.98 10.03
C LYS A 82 -5.91 -8.79 10.23
N THR A 83 -5.25 -8.39 9.15
CA THR A 83 -4.34 -7.25 9.11
C THR A 83 -5.07 -5.94 9.42
N THR A 84 -6.25 -5.75 8.82
CA THR A 84 -7.07 -4.55 9.01
C THR A 84 -7.52 -4.42 10.46
N ILE A 85 -7.99 -5.51 11.07
CA ILE A 85 -8.39 -5.56 12.48
C ILE A 85 -7.20 -5.27 13.41
N GLN A 86 -6.02 -5.84 13.13
CA GLN A 86 -4.83 -5.61 13.94
C GLN A 86 -4.41 -4.14 13.92
N ILE A 87 -4.35 -3.51 12.74
CA ILE A 87 -4.03 -2.08 12.61
C ILE A 87 -5.07 -1.23 13.34
N TYR A 88 -6.36 -1.49 13.09
CA TYR A 88 -7.45 -0.73 13.70
C TYR A 88 -7.40 -0.79 15.22
N THR A 89 -7.21 -1.98 15.78
CA THR A 89 -7.09 -2.19 17.24
C THR A 89 -5.93 -1.38 17.80
N HIS A 90 -4.75 -1.50 17.20
CA HIS A 90 -3.55 -0.81 17.67
C HIS A 90 -3.68 0.72 17.63
N VAL A 91 -4.21 1.26 16.53
CA VAL A 91 -4.44 2.71 16.37
C VAL A 91 -5.45 3.20 17.40
N THR A 92 -6.55 2.46 17.59
CA THR A 92 -7.61 2.83 18.54
C THR A 92 -7.11 2.81 19.98
N GLU A 93 -6.29 1.83 20.37
CA GLU A 93 -5.66 1.78 21.69
C GLU A 93 -4.76 2.98 21.94
N LYS A 94 -3.94 3.36 20.96
CA LYS A 94 -3.08 4.54 21.03
C LYS A 94 -3.90 5.84 21.16
N MET A 95 -5.00 5.98 20.42
CA MET A 95 -5.90 7.13 20.53
C MET A 95 -6.55 7.22 21.92
N LYS A 96 -6.95 6.08 22.51
CA LYS A 96 -7.48 6.03 23.88
C LYS A 96 -6.43 6.47 24.90
N GLN A 97 -5.22 5.91 24.86
CA GLN A 97 -4.12 6.28 25.77
C GLN A 97 -3.80 7.78 25.69
N ASN A 98 -3.64 8.31 24.47
CA ASN A 98 -3.39 9.75 24.25
C ASN A 98 -4.53 10.64 24.76
N SER A 99 -5.76 10.15 24.81
CA SER A 99 -6.90 10.90 25.34
C SER A 99 -6.89 10.92 26.87
N PHE A 100 -6.45 9.83 27.51
CA PHE A 100 -6.29 9.74 28.97
C PHE A 100 -5.11 10.56 29.49
N GLU A 101 -4.00 10.67 28.74
CA GLU A 101 -2.85 11.52 29.13
C GLU A 101 -3.14 13.03 29.03
N LYS A 102 -4.17 13.43 28.27
CA LYS A 102 -4.58 14.83 28.10
C LYS A 102 -5.59 15.30 29.16
N LEU A 103 -6.02 14.40 30.04
CA LEU A 103 -6.90 14.66 31.18
C LEU A 103 -6.05 14.88 32.44
#